data_AF-A0A8C2CPG4-F1
#
_entry.id   AF-A0A8C2CPG4-F1
#
_cell.length_a   1.000
_cell.length_b   1.000
_cell.length_c   1.000
_cell.angle_alpha   90.00
_cell.angle_beta   90.00
_cell.angle_gamma   90.00
#
_symmetry.space_group_name_H-M   'P 1'
#
loop_
_entity.id
_entity.type
_entity.pdbx_description
1 polymer ?
#
loop_
_entity_poly.entity_id
_entity_poly.type
_entity_poly.pdbx_seq_one_letter_code
_entity_poly.pdbx_strand_id
1 'polypeptide(L)'
;YVEESMEKDGEEELVPHPVLSRVLFHSSTSSSSSFNNSSADSDEVFSENEDTVARRQTMRKVSGILGRLGKHKAVHLGSAESPRNSELVSWIQLAGHQGNVRLSEGGEVLKRFCEVEAICLQALMSDALCQFVPHYFGHISQDGERYIRLKDLLSGLKNPVIMDCKMGVRTYQEEEIIKARSNASIRSDMYQKMVKVDPAAPTAEEHAQKGVTKLRYLQWRDDSSSTSSLGFRIEGIVVRNKRLKAWSHDNYNQGALNEALKESSFFNRHEVSIIGSSLLFVHDCSSKANIWMIDFGKTIPTPEDVQLRHDVPWVEGNREDGYLIGLTSLITLLGEAIKQAGEQS
;
A
#
# COMPACT_ATOMS: atom_id res chain seq x y z
N TYR A 1 16.32 -55.93 17.70
CA TYR A 1 15.72 -55.42 16.46
C TYR A 1 14.34 -54.92 16.81
N VAL A 2 14.26 -53.65 17.16
CA VAL A 2 12.99 -52.91 17.35
C VAL A 2 13.06 -51.84 16.27
N GLU A 3 12.20 -51.94 15.27
CA GLU A 3 12.07 -50.94 14.21
C GLU A 3 11.31 -49.73 14.78
N GLU A 4 11.93 -48.57 14.65
CA GLU A 4 11.42 -47.28 15.07
C GLU A 4 10.70 -46.66 13.86
N SER A 5 9.36 -46.65 13.89
CA SER A 5 8.55 -45.98 12.88
C SER A 5 8.46 -44.49 13.19
N MET A 6 9.20 -43.67 12.43
CA MET A 6 9.06 -42.22 12.40
C MET A 6 7.67 -41.83 11.87
N GLU A 7 6.83 -41.25 12.73
CA GLU A 7 5.66 -40.47 12.31
C GLU A 7 6.14 -39.21 11.59
N LYS A 8 5.74 -39.05 10.33
CA LYS A 8 5.84 -37.79 9.60
C LYS A 8 4.72 -36.89 10.08
N ASP A 9 5.09 -35.79 10.72
CA ASP A 9 4.18 -34.66 10.96
C ASP A 9 3.52 -34.25 9.64
N GLY A 10 2.19 -34.31 9.62
CA GLY A 10 1.37 -33.89 8.50
C GLY A 10 1.47 -32.38 8.33
N GLU A 11 1.99 -31.95 7.18
CA GLU A 11 1.77 -30.60 6.68
C GLU A 11 0.27 -30.44 6.41
N GLU A 12 -0.45 -29.72 7.26
CA GLU A 12 -1.79 -29.23 6.93
C GLU A 12 -1.65 -28.26 5.75
N GLU A 13 -2.05 -28.73 4.57
CA GLU A 13 -2.18 -27.95 3.35
C GLU A 13 -3.21 -26.83 3.59
N LEU A 14 -2.74 -25.59 3.67
CA LEU A 14 -3.57 -24.39 3.79
C LEU A 14 -4.46 -24.25 2.55
N VAL A 15 -5.68 -24.78 2.59
CA VAL A 15 -6.68 -24.58 1.56
C VAL A 15 -7.12 -23.10 1.60
N PRO A 16 -6.86 -22.29 0.55
CA PRO A 16 -7.28 -20.89 0.54
C PRO A 16 -8.80 -20.76 0.60
N HIS A 17 -9.31 -19.84 1.43
CA HIS A 17 -10.75 -19.59 1.60
C HIS A 17 -11.41 -19.29 0.23
N PRO A 18 -12.51 -19.96 -0.18
CA PRO A 18 -13.06 -19.86 -1.54
C PRO A 18 -13.40 -18.44 -2.00
N VAL A 19 -13.88 -17.58 -1.10
CA VAL A 19 -14.20 -16.17 -1.38
C VAL A 19 -12.93 -15.34 -1.60
N LEU A 20 -11.93 -15.49 -0.71
CA LEU A 20 -10.65 -14.82 -0.86
C LEU A 20 -9.86 -15.40 -2.02
N SER A 21 -10.07 -16.65 -2.40
CA SER A 21 -9.43 -17.26 -3.57
C SER A 21 -9.81 -16.52 -4.86
N ARG A 22 -11.03 -16.00 -5.00
CA ARG A 22 -11.41 -15.18 -6.18
C ARG A 22 -10.68 -13.84 -6.24
N VAL A 23 -10.39 -13.24 -5.09
CA VAL A 23 -9.62 -11.98 -4.99
C VAL A 23 -8.12 -12.24 -5.12
N LEU A 24 -7.63 -13.33 -4.52
CA LEU A 24 -6.22 -13.73 -4.47
C LEU A 24 -5.75 -14.42 -5.76
N PHE A 25 -6.62 -15.07 -6.53
CA PHE A 25 -6.28 -15.68 -7.82
C PHE A 25 -5.84 -14.63 -8.86
N HIS A 26 -6.30 -13.39 -8.69
CA HIS A 26 -5.88 -12.23 -9.49
C HIS A 26 -4.90 -11.30 -8.72
N SER A 27 -4.49 -11.69 -7.51
CA SER A 27 -3.47 -10.98 -6.75
C SER A 27 -2.11 -11.62 -7.02
N SER A 28 -1.10 -10.81 -7.33
CA SER A 28 0.29 -11.25 -7.55
C SER A 28 0.98 -11.65 -6.23
N THR A 29 0.34 -12.46 -5.38
CA THR A 29 0.92 -12.86 -4.10
C THR A 29 1.86 -14.04 -4.29
N SER A 30 3.16 -13.77 -4.35
CA SER A 30 4.15 -14.78 -3.97
C SER A 30 4.14 -14.91 -2.44
N SER A 31 3.67 -16.04 -1.93
CA SER A 31 3.89 -16.44 -0.54
C SER A 31 5.39 -16.65 -0.32
N SER A 32 6.14 -15.62 0.08
CA SER A 32 7.56 -15.77 0.40
C SER A 32 7.87 -15.24 1.79
N SER A 33 7.85 -16.14 2.76
CA SER A 33 8.67 -16.02 3.96
C SER A 33 10.13 -16.23 3.58
N SER A 34 10.85 -15.17 3.19
CA SER A 34 12.32 -15.09 3.28
C SER A 34 12.80 -13.69 2.92
N PHE A 35 13.75 -13.23 3.72
CA PHE A 35 14.45 -11.96 3.61
C PHE A 35 15.16 -11.78 2.27
N ASN A 36 15.28 -10.51 1.85
CA ASN A 36 15.95 -10.00 0.66
C ASN A 36 15.28 -10.34 -0.68
N ASN A 37 14.45 -9.42 -1.17
CA ASN A 37 14.38 -9.06 -2.59
C ASN A 37 13.50 -7.82 -2.78
N SER A 38 14.12 -6.65 -2.89
CA SER A 38 13.45 -5.42 -3.32
C SER A 38 14.37 -4.71 -4.30
N SER A 39 14.06 -4.84 -5.59
CA SER A 39 14.69 -4.07 -6.68
C SER A 39 13.94 -2.76 -6.85
N ALA A 40 14.69 -1.70 -7.13
CA ALA A 40 14.27 -0.31 -7.07
C ALA A 40 13.12 0.01 -8.03
N ASP A 41 11.96 0.30 -7.46
CA ASP A 41 10.90 1.02 -8.17
C ASP A 41 11.23 2.52 -8.15
N SER A 42 10.93 3.22 -9.25
CA SER A 42 11.16 4.66 -9.45
C SER A 42 9.85 5.34 -9.82
N ASP A 43 9.33 6.18 -8.92
CA ASP A 43 8.29 7.19 -9.12
C ASP A 43 8.85 8.46 -8.48
N GLU A 44 9.76 9.06 -9.24
CA GLU A 44 10.07 10.48 -9.12
C GLU A 44 8.74 11.24 -9.25
N VAL A 45 8.47 12.10 -8.27
CA VAL A 45 7.58 13.24 -8.45
C VAL A 45 8.34 14.18 -9.38
N PHE A 46 8.11 14.07 -10.69
CA PHE A 46 8.83 14.87 -11.66
C PHE A 46 8.37 16.32 -11.60
N SER A 47 9.17 17.16 -10.93
CA SER A 47 9.25 18.58 -11.23
C SER A 47 9.87 18.72 -12.61
N GLU A 48 9.17 19.41 -13.51
CA GLU A 48 9.72 19.86 -14.78
C GLU A 48 10.75 20.96 -14.48
N ASN A 49 12.03 20.66 -14.73
CA ASN A 49 13.06 21.67 -14.83
C ASN A 49 13.97 21.23 -15.99
N GLU A 50 13.79 21.83 -17.16
CA GLU A 50 14.92 21.95 -18.07
C GLU A 50 16.02 22.72 -17.34
N ASP A 51 17.19 22.11 -17.16
CA ASP A 51 18.46 22.78 -17.40
C ASP A 51 19.60 21.76 -17.49
N THR A 52 20.20 21.74 -18.66
CA THR A 52 21.40 20.96 -19.00
C THR A 52 22.64 21.49 -18.27
N VAL A 53 23.58 20.56 -18.02
CA VAL A 53 25.04 20.75 -17.85
C VAL A 53 25.59 20.82 -16.40
N ALA A 54 26.54 19.91 -16.15
CA ALA A 54 27.60 19.89 -15.13
C ALA A 54 27.30 19.35 -13.72
N ARG A 55 27.61 18.05 -13.50
CA ARG A 55 28.83 17.64 -12.75
C ARG A 55 29.00 16.12 -12.73
N ARG A 56 30.04 15.65 -13.43
CA ARG A 56 30.69 14.35 -13.21
C ARG A 56 31.64 14.46 -12.00
N GLN A 57 31.95 13.29 -11.44
CA GLN A 57 33.03 12.95 -10.48
C GLN A 57 32.57 13.01 -9.02
N THR A 58 32.87 12.07 -8.10
CA THR A 58 33.62 10.78 -8.05
C THR A 58 33.46 10.29 -6.59
N MET A 59 33.52 8.98 -6.32
CA MET A 59 34.19 8.32 -5.16
C MET A 59 33.72 6.86 -5.08
N ARG A 60 34.47 5.92 -5.67
CA ARG A 60 35.56 5.09 -5.08
C ARG A 60 35.14 4.17 -3.94
N LYS A 61 35.07 2.89 -4.31
CA LYS A 61 34.86 1.67 -3.54
C LYS A 61 36.14 1.32 -2.76
N VAL A 62 36.04 1.00 -1.47
CA VAL A 62 37.12 0.32 -0.73
C VAL A 62 36.54 -0.88 0.02
N SER A 63 37.07 -2.06 -0.33
CA SER A 63 36.87 -3.35 0.33
C SER A 63 38.05 -3.59 1.27
N GLY A 64 37.83 -4.18 2.44
CA GLY A 64 38.91 -4.57 3.35
C GLY A 64 38.42 -5.49 4.47
N ILE A 65 39.07 -6.65 4.58
CA ILE A 65 38.75 -7.82 5.39
C ILE A 65 39.71 -7.95 6.60
N LEU A 66 39.17 -8.47 7.71
CA LEU A 66 39.78 -9.17 8.87
C LEU A 66 40.63 -8.45 9.94
N GLY A 67 40.33 -8.79 11.21
CA GLY A 67 41.27 -8.77 12.33
C GLY A 67 40.65 -9.17 13.67
N ARG A 68 40.90 -10.39 14.15
CA ARG A 68 40.61 -10.88 15.52
C ARG A 68 41.66 -10.35 16.53
N LEU A 69 41.24 -10.15 17.78
CA LEU A 69 41.86 -10.46 19.09
C LEU A 69 41.06 -9.65 20.14
N GLY A 70 40.81 -10.01 21.41
CA GLY A 70 41.22 -11.05 22.36
C GLY A 70 40.58 -10.65 23.72
N LYS A 71 40.31 -11.62 24.59
CA LYS A 71 39.49 -11.51 25.82
C LYS A 71 40.27 -10.88 27.00
N HIS A 72 39.62 -10.08 27.84
CA HIS A 72 39.88 -10.01 29.29
C HIS A 72 38.60 -9.69 30.08
N LYS A 73 38.53 -10.23 31.30
CA LYS A 73 37.38 -10.32 32.22
C LYS A 73 37.76 -9.59 33.52
N ALA A 74 36.90 -8.73 34.07
CA ALA A 74 36.90 -8.39 35.49
C ALA A 74 35.55 -7.81 35.91
N VAL A 75 35.14 -8.15 37.12
CA VAL A 75 33.82 -8.00 37.75
C VAL A 75 33.83 -6.79 38.69
N HIS A 76 32.80 -5.93 38.64
CA HIS A 76 32.25 -5.34 39.87
C HIS A 76 30.78 -4.89 39.73
N LEU A 77 30.10 -5.04 40.86
CA LEU A 77 28.68 -4.90 41.17
C LEU A 77 28.07 -3.54 40.80
N GLY A 78 26.85 -3.57 40.25
CA GLY A 78 25.98 -2.41 40.10
C GLY A 78 24.52 -2.84 40.02
N SER A 79 23.78 -2.60 41.10
CA SER A 79 22.32 -2.71 41.14
C SER A 79 21.74 -1.50 40.42
N ALA A 80 21.05 -1.72 39.30
CA ALA A 80 20.07 -0.80 38.74
C ALA A 80 19.25 -1.55 37.68
N GLU A 81 17.94 -1.51 37.86
CA GLU A 81 16.94 -2.17 37.03
C GLU A 81 17.11 -1.78 35.54
N SER A 82 17.29 -2.78 34.68
CA SER A 82 17.26 -2.60 33.24
C SER A 82 15.79 -2.48 32.80
N PRO A 83 15.39 -1.41 32.07
CA PRO A 83 14.07 -1.38 31.48
C PRO A 83 14.00 -2.48 30.41
N ARG A 84 12.97 -3.32 30.56
CA ARG A 84 12.56 -4.40 29.65
C ARG A 84 12.76 -3.99 28.20
N ASN A 85 13.46 -4.84 27.44
CA ASN A 85 13.50 -4.88 25.98
C ASN A 85 12.12 -4.51 25.40
N SER A 86 11.99 -3.28 24.91
CA SER A 86 11.02 -2.96 23.88
C SER A 86 11.48 -3.70 22.64
N GLU A 87 10.83 -4.82 22.31
CA GLU A 87 10.96 -5.43 20.99
C GLU A 87 10.70 -4.32 19.96
N LEU A 88 11.75 -3.92 19.25
CA LEU A 88 11.69 -2.95 18.17
C LEU A 88 10.74 -3.51 17.12
N VAL A 89 9.53 -2.96 17.06
CA VAL A 89 8.61 -3.18 15.95
C VAL A 89 9.34 -2.69 14.70
N SER A 90 9.86 -3.61 13.89
CA SER A 90 10.49 -3.26 12.62
C SER A 90 9.44 -2.59 11.73
N TRP A 91 9.69 -1.36 11.29
CA TRP A 91 8.76 -0.66 10.41
C TRP A 91 8.43 -1.49 9.15
N ILE A 92 7.18 -1.46 8.71
CA ILE A 92 6.71 -2.17 7.51
C ILE A 92 6.11 -1.15 6.54
N GLN A 93 6.65 -1.10 5.32
CA GLN A 93 6.04 -0.39 4.20
C GLN A 93 5.41 -1.43 3.26
N LEU A 94 4.09 -1.37 3.06
CA LEU A 94 3.36 -2.31 2.20
C LEU A 94 3.38 -1.90 0.72
N ALA A 95 3.26 -0.60 0.46
CA ALA A 95 3.16 -0.03 -0.88
C ALA A 95 3.97 1.28 -0.98
N GLY A 96 4.26 1.69 -2.21
CA GLY A 96 5.10 2.85 -2.51
C GLY A 96 6.60 2.60 -2.35
N HIS A 97 7.41 3.61 -2.69
CA HIS A 97 8.86 3.48 -2.87
C HIS A 97 9.61 3.41 -1.55
N GLN A 98 10.64 2.57 -1.47
CA GLN A 98 11.55 2.55 -0.31
C GLN A 98 12.17 3.94 -0.11
N GLY A 99 12.10 4.43 1.12
CA GLY A 99 12.62 5.74 1.51
C GLY A 99 11.62 6.90 1.38
N ASN A 100 10.44 6.68 0.79
CA ASN A 100 9.35 7.68 0.81
C ASN A 100 8.73 7.86 2.19
N VAL A 101 8.85 6.86 3.06
CA VAL A 101 8.26 6.85 4.40
C VAL A 101 9.34 6.55 5.43
N ARG A 102 9.44 7.39 6.45
CA ARG A 102 10.42 7.26 7.54
C ARG A 102 9.70 7.36 8.88
N LEU A 103 10.07 6.50 9.83
CA LEU A 103 9.64 6.68 11.21
C LEU A 103 10.31 7.91 11.80
N SER A 104 9.51 8.74 12.48
CA SER A 104 9.99 9.80 13.36
C SER A 104 9.83 9.37 14.82
N GLU A 105 10.62 9.98 15.70
CA GLU A 105 10.41 9.85 17.14
C GLU A 105 8.99 10.33 17.52
N GLY A 106 8.37 9.69 18.53
CA GLY A 106 7.08 10.12 19.08
C GLY A 106 5.82 9.52 18.45
N GLY A 107 5.93 8.47 17.62
CA GLY A 107 4.76 7.83 17.00
C GLY A 107 4.25 8.57 15.76
N GLU A 108 5.17 9.23 15.06
CA GLU A 108 4.92 9.92 13.80
C GLU A 108 5.64 9.23 12.64
N VAL A 109 5.11 9.48 11.44
CA VAL A 109 5.63 9.01 10.17
C VAL A 109 5.86 10.22 9.27
N LEU A 110 7.05 10.30 8.68
CA LEU A 110 7.41 11.28 7.68
C LEU A 110 7.22 10.67 6.29
N LYS A 111 6.31 11.23 5.51
CA LYS A 111 6.11 10.88 4.11
C LYS A 111 6.68 11.97 3.22
N ARG A 112 7.41 11.63 2.15
CA ARG A 112 7.97 12.61 1.21
C ARG A 112 6.87 13.57 0.74
N PHE A 113 7.16 14.86 0.72
CA PHE A 113 6.16 15.89 0.46
C PHE A 113 5.53 15.74 -0.92
N CYS A 114 4.20 15.77 -0.92
CA CYS A 114 3.37 15.87 -2.10
C CYS A 114 2.34 16.96 -1.83
N GLU A 115 2.32 18.01 -2.65
CA GLU A 115 1.45 19.15 -2.44
C GLU A 115 -0.04 18.76 -2.47
N VAL A 116 -0.42 17.94 -3.46
CA VAL A 116 -1.78 17.42 -3.61
C VAL A 116 -2.23 16.67 -2.35
N GLU A 117 -1.38 15.78 -1.83
CA GLU A 117 -1.69 15.02 -0.62
C GLU A 117 -1.78 15.90 0.62
N ALA A 118 -0.88 16.88 0.77
CA ALA A 118 -0.90 17.81 1.89
C ALA A 118 -2.17 18.66 1.91
N ILE A 119 -2.63 19.14 0.75
CA ILE A 119 -3.90 19.88 0.61
C ILE A 119 -5.09 19.00 1.01
N CYS A 120 -5.14 17.76 0.50
CA CYS A 120 -6.21 16.82 0.83
C CYS A 120 -6.27 16.54 2.33
N LEU A 121 -5.13 16.18 2.93
CA LEU A 121 -5.03 15.89 4.36
C LEU A 121 -5.43 17.09 5.21
N GLN A 122 -5.01 18.30 4.83
CA GLN A 122 -5.39 19.53 5.54
C GLN A 122 -6.92 19.74 5.53
N ALA A 123 -7.58 19.52 4.39
CA ALA A 123 -9.04 19.62 4.30
C ALA A 123 -9.74 18.52 5.12
N LEU A 124 -9.21 17.30 5.08
CA LEU A 124 -9.75 16.13 5.80
C LEU A 124 -9.68 16.28 7.33
N MET A 125 -8.77 17.09 7.88
CA MET A 125 -8.70 17.34 9.33
C MET A 125 -9.94 18.04 9.90
N SER A 126 -10.72 18.71 9.06
CA SER A 126 -11.99 19.37 9.42
C SER A 126 -13.22 18.66 8.86
N ASP A 127 -13.05 17.48 8.24
CA ASP A 127 -14.12 16.73 7.58
C ASP A 127 -14.62 15.56 8.45
N ALA A 128 -15.81 15.01 8.13
CA ALA A 128 -16.34 13.81 8.77
C ALA A 128 -15.39 12.60 8.68
N LEU A 129 -14.54 12.56 7.63
CA LEU A 129 -13.52 11.53 7.44
C LEU A 129 -12.29 11.66 8.34
N CYS A 130 -12.16 12.71 9.16
CA CYS A 130 -10.96 12.95 9.97
C CYS A 130 -10.54 11.74 10.84
N GLN A 131 -11.50 10.93 11.30
CA GLN A 131 -11.24 9.73 12.10
C GLN A 131 -10.79 8.51 11.29
N PHE A 132 -10.99 8.53 9.98
CA PHE A 132 -10.66 7.47 9.02
C PHE A 132 -9.42 7.78 8.19
N VAL A 133 -8.67 8.83 8.52
CA VAL A 133 -7.40 9.16 7.86
C VAL A 133 -6.30 9.28 8.91
N PRO A 134 -5.02 9.10 8.56
CA PRO A 134 -3.94 9.42 9.47
C PRO A 134 -4.02 10.91 9.86
N HIS A 135 -3.93 11.19 11.15
CA HIS A 135 -3.89 12.57 11.62
C HIS A 135 -2.69 13.30 11.00
N TYR A 136 -2.93 14.47 10.42
CA TYR A 136 -1.94 15.27 9.72
C TYR A 136 -1.43 16.40 10.61
N PHE A 137 -0.13 16.38 10.90
CA PHE A 137 0.53 17.35 11.78
C PHE A 137 1.17 18.53 11.02
N GLY A 138 0.89 18.68 9.72
CA GLY A 138 1.56 19.64 8.85
C GLY A 138 2.77 19.04 8.13
N HIS A 139 3.62 19.89 7.56
CA HIS A 139 4.84 19.49 6.87
C HIS A 139 6.08 20.16 7.47
N ILE A 140 7.24 19.55 7.26
CA ILE A 140 8.54 20.07 7.71
C ILE A 140 9.57 19.99 6.58
N SER A 141 10.62 20.80 6.69
CA SER A 141 11.81 20.73 5.83
C SER A 141 12.99 20.23 6.66
N GLN A 142 13.64 19.14 6.23
CA GLN A 142 14.80 18.55 6.88
C GLN A 142 15.79 18.06 5.82
N ASP A 143 17.08 18.39 5.98
CA ASP A 143 18.16 17.97 5.08
C ASP A 143 17.95 18.35 3.60
N GLY A 144 17.31 19.49 3.34
CA GLY A 144 16.98 19.97 1.99
C GLY A 144 15.72 19.33 1.38
N GLU A 145 15.12 18.37 2.06
CA GLU A 145 13.92 17.66 1.62
C GLU A 145 12.69 18.10 2.43
N ARG A 146 11.50 17.99 1.84
CA ARG A 146 10.23 18.26 2.54
C ARG A 146 9.47 16.98 2.84
N TYR A 147 8.81 16.94 3.99
CA TYR A 147 8.02 15.78 4.44
C TYR A 147 6.68 16.21 5.04
N ILE A 148 5.63 15.46 4.72
CA ILE A 148 4.34 15.45 5.41
C ILE A 148 4.51 14.65 6.71
N ARG A 149 4.01 15.18 7.82
CA ARG A 149 4.00 14.52 9.13
C ARG A 149 2.64 13.89 9.39
N LEU A 150 2.62 12.59 9.60
CA LEU A 150 1.41 11.79 9.82
C LEU A 150 1.52 11.02 11.12
N LYS A 151 0.37 10.72 11.73
CA LYS A 151 0.31 9.75 12.83
C LYS A 151 0.72 8.37 12.33
N ASP A 152 1.59 7.70 13.10
CA ASP A 152 1.87 6.29 12.91
C ASP A 152 0.64 5.44 13.28
N LEU A 153 0.01 4.86 12.26
CA LEU A 153 -1.16 4.00 12.41
C LEU A 153 -0.85 2.64 13.05
N LEU A 154 0.43 2.25 13.05
CA LEU A 154 0.89 0.98 13.62
C LEU A 154 1.42 1.13 15.04
N SER A 155 1.56 2.37 15.52
CA SER A 155 2.11 2.65 16.84
C SER A 155 1.28 2.01 17.95
N GLY A 156 1.97 1.29 18.84
CA GLY A 156 1.37 0.61 19.99
C GLY A 156 0.64 -0.70 19.67
N LEU A 157 0.57 -1.13 18.40
CA LEU A 157 -0.02 -2.42 18.03
C LEU A 157 0.95 -3.59 18.28
N LYS A 158 0.40 -4.74 18.69
CA LYS A 158 1.17 -5.96 18.94
C LYS A 158 0.97 -6.98 17.82
N ASN A 159 2.04 -7.28 17.10
CA ASN A 159 2.00 -8.19 15.94
C ASN A 159 0.86 -7.87 14.96
N PRO A 160 0.78 -6.62 14.45
CA PRO A 160 -0.28 -6.24 13.53
C PRO A 160 -0.23 -7.08 12.26
N VAL A 161 -1.42 -7.47 11.80
CA VAL A 161 -1.69 -7.93 10.45
C VAL A 161 -2.18 -6.72 9.66
N ILE A 162 -1.61 -6.51 8.49
CA ILE A 162 -1.81 -5.30 7.70
C ILE A 162 -2.20 -5.72 6.29
N MET A 163 -3.26 -5.13 5.74
CA MET A 163 -3.68 -5.32 4.35
C MET A 163 -3.92 -3.97 3.69
N ASP A 164 -3.32 -3.76 2.53
CA ASP A 164 -3.50 -2.56 1.71
C ASP A 164 -4.39 -2.90 0.51
N CYS A 165 -5.55 -2.25 0.42
CA CYS A 165 -6.47 -2.36 -0.70
C CYS A 165 -6.47 -1.06 -1.49
N LYS A 166 -5.96 -1.10 -2.73
CA LYS A 166 -6.10 0.00 -3.68
C LYS A 166 -7.57 0.12 -4.10
N MET A 167 -8.13 1.32 -4.04
CA MET A 167 -9.55 1.57 -4.31
C MET A 167 -9.80 2.23 -5.67
N GLY A 168 -11.01 2.03 -6.19
CA GLY A 168 -11.51 2.58 -7.45
C GLY A 168 -11.53 1.55 -8.58
N VAL A 169 -12.35 1.81 -9.60
CA VAL A 169 -12.44 1.00 -10.83
C VAL A 169 -11.31 1.32 -11.83
N ARG A 170 -10.53 2.37 -11.56
CA ARG A 170 -9.34 2.77 -12.34
C ARG A 170 -8.26 3.33 -11.42
N THR A 171 -7.00 3.20 -11.81
CA THR A 171 -5.84 3.72 -11.06
C THR A 171 -5.00 4.77 -11.79
N TYR A 172 -5.51 5.25 -12.93
CA TYR A 172 -4.94 6.33 -13.72
C TYR A 172 -5.93 7.50 -13.83
N GLN A 173 -5.40 8.72 -13.92
CA GLN A 173 -6.18 9.94 -14.15
C GLN A 173 -6.50 10.10 -15.65
N GLU A 174 -7.56 10.83 -16.01
CA GLU A 174 -7.89 11.07 -17.43
C GLU A 174 -6.83 11.89 -18.15
N GLU A 175 -6.09 12.71 -17.42
CA GLU A 175 -4.93 13.45 -17.93
C GLU A 175 -3.84 12.50 -18.46
N GLU A 176 -3.73 11.29 -17.93
CA GLU A 176 -2.81 10.26 -18.46
C GLU A 176 -3.27 9.77 -19.85
N ILE A 177 -4.57 9.80 -20.15
CA ILE A 177 -5.13 9.51 -21.49
C ILE A 177 -4.74 10.61 -22.46
N ILE A 178 -4.91 11.87 -22.06
CA ILE A 178 -4.54 13.04 -22.87
C ILE A 178 -3.03 13.01 -23.16
N LYS A 179 -2.20 12.77 -22.13
CA LYS A 179 -0.74 12.64 -22.28
C LYS A 179 -0.35 11.49 -23.18
N ALA A 180 -1.00 10.32 -23.07
CA ALA A 180 -0.71 9.20 -23.95
C ALA A 180 -1.05 9.49 -25.43
N ARG A 181 -2.05 10.34 -25.70
CA ARG A 181 -2.41 10.76 -27.06
C ARG A 181 -1.46 11.79 -27.65
N SER A 182 -0.90 12.68 -26.82
CA SER A 182 -0.05 13.79 -27.28
C SER A 182 1.46 13.51 -27.20
N ASN A 183 1.93 12.79 -26.18
CA ASN A 183 3.34 12.50 -25.95
C ASN A 183 3.54 11.20 -25.12
N ALA A 184 3.37 10.05 -25.78
CA ALA A 184 3.53 8.74 -25.15
C ALA A 184 5.00 8.43 -24.84
N SER A 185 5.42 8.66 -23.59
CA SER A 185 6.72 8.18 -23.10
C SER A 185 6.69 6.67 -22.88
N ILE A 186 7.71 5.98 -23.39
CA ILE A 186 7.91 4.53 -23.24
C ILE A 186 8.73 4.24 -21.98
N ARG A 187 8.24 3.29 -21.18
CA ARG A 187 8.77 2.94 -19.85
C ARG A 187 9.23 1.48 -19.83
N SER A 188 10.54 1.27 -19.72
CA SER A 188 11.15 -0.07 -19.69
C SER A 188 10.94 -0.78 -18.35
N ASP A 189 10.88 -0.03 -17.26
CA ASP A 189 10.59 -0.53 -15.90
C ASP A 189 9.18 -1.13 -15.81
N MET A 190 8.19 -0.45 -16.40
CA MET A 190 6.80 -0.95 -16.43
C MET A 190 6.68 -2.20 -17.30
N TYR A 191 7.39 -2.26 -18.43
CA TYR A 191 7.44 -3.45 -19.28
C TYR A 191 8.01 -4.66 -18.54
N GLN A 192 9.14 -4.47 -17.81
CA GLN A 192 9.74 -5.55 -17.04
C GLN A 192 8.80 -6.11 -15.97
N LYS A 193 8.02 -5.25 -15.30
CA LYS A 193 7.00 -5.67 -14.33
C LYS A 193 5.89 -6.46 -15.00
N MET A 194 5.38 -5.95 -16.12
CA MET A 194 4.31 -6.58 -16.88
C MET A 194 4.71 -7.99 -17.33
N VAL A 195 5.88 -8.13 -17.97
CA VAL A 195 6.42 -9.43 -18.39
C VAL A 195 6.64 -10.38 -17.21
N LYS A 196 7.08 -9.87 -16.05
CA LYS A 196 7.31 -10.69 -14.87
C LYS A 196 6.01 -11.33 -14.35
N VAL A 197 4.89 -10.64 -14.47
CA VAL A 197 3.58 -11.13 -14.05
C VAL A 197 2.96 -12.01 -15.14
N ASP A 198 2.93 -11.50 -16.38
CA ASP A 198 2.40 -12.20 -17.54
C ASP A 198 3.29 -11.92 -18.77
N PRO A 199 4.16 -12.88 -19.15
CA PRO A 199 5.02 -12.75 -20.32
C PRO A 199 4.29 -12.60 -21.65
N ALA A 200 3.01 -12.99 -21.74
CA ALA A 200 2.21 -12.93 -22.96
C ALA A 200 1.35 -11.65 -23.06
N ALA A 201 1.30 -10.84 -22.01
CA ALA A 201 0.50 -9.63 -21.99
C ALA A 201 0.99 -8.51 -22.93
N PRO A 202 2.31 -8.27 -23.10
CA PRO A 202 2.78 -7.26 -24.05
C PRO A 202 2.58 -7.71 -25.50
N THR A 203 2.36 -6.73 -26.38
CA THR A 203 2.30 -6.91 -27.83
C THR A 203 3.68 -7.22 -28.41
N ALA A 204 3.72 -7.69 -29.66
CA ALA A 204 4.98 -7.95 -30.36
C ALA A 204 5.84 -6.68 -30.48
N GLU A 205 5.21 -5.53 -30.71
CA GLU A 205 5.85 -4.23 -30.79
C GLU A 205 6.42 -3.79 -29.44
N GLU A 206 5.69 -3.97 -28.35
CA GLU A 206 6.14 -3.65 -26.98
C GLU A 206 7.31 -4.55 -26.55
N HIS A 207 7.29 -5.83 -26.94
CA HIS A 207 8.42 -6.74 -26.74
C HIS A 207 9.66 -6.30 -27.52
N ALA A 208 9.50 -5.88 -28.77
CA ALA A 208 10.60 -5.38 -29.60
C ALA A 208 11.22 -4.11 -29.00
N GLN A 209 10.39 -3.22 -28.46
CA GLN A 209 10.82 -1.96 -27.82
C GLN A 209 11.31 -2.15 -26.38
N LYS A 210 11.00 -3.28 -25.74
CA LYS A 210 11.24 -3.54 -24.31
C LYS A 210 10.68 -2.44 -23.41
N GLY A 211 9.49 -1.95 -23.76
CA GLY A 211 8.87 -0.81 -23.11
C GLY A 211 7.38 -0.73 -23.42
N VAL A 212 6.63 -0.19 -22.48
CA VAL A 212 5.19 0.09 -22.60
C VAL A 212 4.92 1.52 -22.17
N THR A 213 3.82 2.12 -22.62
CA THR A 213 3.41 3.43 -22.07
C THR A 213 2.86 3.26 -20.65
N LYS A 214 2.90 4.35 -19.87
CA LYS A 214 2.35 4.35 -18.52
C LYS A 214 0.85 4.02 -18.50
N LEU A 215 0.07 4.64 -19.38
CA LEU A 215 -1.37 4.38 -19.48
C LEU A 215 -1.65 2.90 -19.79
N ARG A 216 -0.95 2.35 -20.79
CA ARG A 216 -1.08 0.95 -21.20
C ARG A 216 -0.81 -0.02 -20.05
N TYR A 217 0.23 0.23 -19.26
CA TYR A 217 0.56 -0.58 -18.10
C TYR A 217 -0.52 -0.49 -17.01
N LEU A 218 -1.00 0.73 -16.73
CA LEU A 218 -2.04 0.95 -15.70
C LEU A 218 -3.36 0.29 -16.09
N GLN A 219 -3.78 0.41 -17.35
CA GLN A 219 -4.96 -0.27 -17.89
C GLN A 219 -4.82 -1.79 -17.78
N TRP A 220 -3.69 -2.36 -18.24
CA TRP A 220 -3.44 -3.79 -18.09
C TRP A 220 -3.53 -4.25 -16.64
N ARG A 221 -2.92 -3.51 -15.71
CA ARG A 221 -2.95 -3.87 -14.29
C ARG A 221 -4.36 -3.78 -13.70
N ASP A 222 -5.16 -2.81 -14.13
CA ASP A 222 -6.54 -2.67 -13.68
C ASP A 222 -7.44 -3.80 -14.28
N ASP A 223 -7.19 -4.20 -15.53
CA ASP A 223 -7.90 -5.28 -16.23
C ASP A 223 -7.51 -6.69 -15.75
N SER A 224 -6.22 -6.88 -15.41
CA SER A 224 -5.69 -8.18 -14.96
C SER A 224 -5.95 -8.44 -13.47
N SER A 225 -6.55 -7.49 -12.76
CA SER A 225 -6.86 -7.55 -11.33
C SER A 225 -8.36 -7.38 -11.07
N SER A 226 -8.75 -7.42 -9.80
CA SER A 226 -10.14 -7.11 -9.39
C SER A 226 -10.51 -5.63 -9.51
N THR A 227 -9.60 -4.75 -9.94
CA THR A 227 -9.85 -3.30 -10.03
C THR A 227 -11.00 -3.00 -10.98
N SER A 228 -10.92 -3.48 -12.22
CA SER A 228 -11.94 -3.23 -13.25
C SER A 228 -13.31 -3.87 -12.94
N SER A 229 -13.32 -5.00 -12.24
CA SER A 229 -14.53 -5.80 -11.99
C SER A 229 -15.20 -5.54 -10.65
N LEU A 230 -14.42 -5.27 -9.59
CA LEU A 230 -14.90 -5.10 -8.21
C LEU A 230 -14.61 -3.70 -7.66
N GLY A 231 -13.86 -2.85 -8.36
CA GLY A 231 -13.54 -1.50 -7.90
C GLY A 231 -12.48 -1.43 -6.78
N PHE A 232 -11.75 -2.51 -6.55
CA PHE A 232 -10.59 -2.51 -5.65
C PHE A 232 -9.65 -3.67 -5.99
N ARG A 233 -8.40 -3.63 -5.49
CA ARG A 233 -7.51 -4.80 -5.46
C ARG A 233 -6.60 -4.78 -4.24
N ILE A 234 -6.17 -5.97 -3.80
CA ILE A 234 -5.20 -6.10 -2.72
C ILE A 234 -3.80 -5.84 -3.28
N GLU A 235 -3.11 -4.81 -2.77
CA GLU A 235 -1.72 -4.51 -3.13
C GLU A 235 -0.73 -5.32 -2.29
N GLY A 236 -1.08 -5.60 -1.03
CA GLY A 236 -0.20 -6.37 -0.14
C GLY A 236 -0.86 -6.77 1.16
N ILE A 237 -0.37 -7.88 1.73
CA ILE A 237 -0.75 -8.38 3.05
C ILE A 237 0.53 -8.70 3.82
N VAL A 238 0.63 -8.24 5.06
CA VAL A 238 1.70 -8.66 5.98
C VAL A 238 1.12 -9.32 7.20
N VAL A 239 1.58 -10.55 7.44
CA VAL A 239 1.23 -11.37 8.60
C VAL A 239 2.53 -11.74 9.31
N ARG A 240 2.68 -11.35 10.59
CA ARG A 240 3.92 -11.61 11.35
C ARG A 240 4.00 -13.01 11.99
N ASN A 241 2.87 -13.73 12.10
CA ASN A 241 2.85 -15.10 12.63
C ASN A 241 2.08 -16.04 11.68
N LYS A 242 2.67 -17.20 11.35
CA LYS A 242 2.10 -18.20 10.42
C LYS A 242 0.74 -18.77 10.83
N ARG A 243 0.30 -18.55 12.07
CA ARG A 243 -1.06 -18.86 12.50
C ARG A 243 -1.92 -17.63 12.24
N LEU A 244 -2.49 -17.54 11.04
CA LEU A 244 -3.72 -16.78 10.84
C LEU A 244 -4.73 -17.37 11.81
N LYS A 245 -4.93 -16.72 12.97
CA LYS A 245 -6.29 -16.76 13.51
C LYS A 245 -7.13 -16.13 12.41
N ALA A 246 -8.11 -16.88 11.90
CA ALA A 246 -9.06 -16.39 10.92
C ALA A 246 -9.47 -14.96 11.29
N TRP A 247 -9.72 -14.11 10.29
CA TRP A 247 -10.27 -12.77 10.48
C TRP A 247 -11.52 -12.90 11.37
N SER A 248 -11.35 -12.76 12.68
CA SER A 248 -12.27 -13.36 13.65
C SER A 248 -13.24 -12.30 14.10
N HIS A 249 -14.44 -12.22 13.49
CA HIS A 249 -15.55 -11.36 13.96
C HIS A 249 -15.19 -9.91 14.35
N ASP A 250 -14.00 -9.42 13.96
CA ASP A 250 -13.52 -8.13 14.40
C ASP A 250 -14.36 -7.14 13.60
N ASN A 251 -15.21 -6.42 14.34
CA ASN A 251 -16.09 -5.38 13.82
C ASN A 251 -15.21 -4.21 13.36
N TYR A 252 -14.49 -4.39 12.26
CA TYR A 252 -14.00 -3.26 11.49
C TYR A 252 -15.17 -2.31 11.31
N ASN A 253 -14.96 -1.04 11.62
CA ASN A 253 -16.02 -0.05 11.60
C ASN A 253 -16.38 0.40 10.16
N GLN A 254 -16.58 -0.57 9.26
CA GLN A 254 -16.91 -0.38 7.84
C GLN A 254 -18.24 0.36 7.69
N GLY A 255 -19.21 0.07 8.56
CA GLY A 255 -20.47 0.81 8.62
C GLY A 255 -20.25 2.30 8.90
N ALA A 256 -19.45 2.64 9.91
CA ALA A 256 -19.16 4.05 10.18
C ALA A 256 -18.28 4.71 9.12
N LEU A 257 -17.38 3.96 8.46
CA LEU A 257 -16.64 4.50 7.31
C LEU A 257 -17.60 4.86 6.17
N ASN A 258 -18.54 3.97 5.85
CA ASN A 258 -19.54 4.21 4.82
C ASN A 258 -20.43 5.41 5.15
N GLU A 259 -20.91 5.53 6.39
CA GLU A 259 -21.70 6.69 6.81
C GLU A 259 -20.88 7.98 6.82
N ALA A 260 -19.62 7.95 7.27
CA ALA A 260 -18.75 9.12 7.21
C ALA A 260 -18.43 9.55 5.77
N LEU A 261 -18.29 8.61 4.82
CA LEU A 261 -18.16 8.93 3.39
C LEU A 261 -19.42 9.63 2.87
N LYS A 262 -20.61 9.18 3.28
CA LYS A 262 -21.90 9.81 2.95
C LYS A 262 -22.19 11.11 3.69
N GLU A 263 -21.47 11.45 4.74
CA GLU A 263 -21.57 12.75 5.42
C GLU A 263 -20.45 13.71 5.03
N SER A 264 -19.34 13.17 4.52
CA SER A 264 -18.13 13.90 4.16
C SER A 264 -18.43 14.97 3.14
N SER A 265 -18.08 16.21 3.45
CA SER A 265 -18.13 17.29 2.47
C SER A 265 -16.96 17.17 1.48
N PHE A 266 -15.84 16.60 1.89
CA PHE A 266 -14.73 16.29 1.00
C PHE A 266 -15.11 15.29 -0.09
N PHE A 267 -15.83 14.22 0.29
CA PHE A 267 -16.27 13.16 -0.61
C PHE A 267 -17.56 13.56 -1.37
N ASN A 268 -18.57 14.08 -0.67
CA ASN A 268 -19.87 14.43 -1.27
C ASN A 268 -19.94 15.81 -1.91
N ARG A 269 -18.87 16.61 -1.93
CA ARG A 269 -18.92 17.78 -2.81
C ARG A 269 -18.96 17.39 -4.28
N HIS A 270 -18.86 16.10 -4.61
CA HIS A 270 -18.85 15.58 -5.99
C HIS A 270 -17.71 16.20 -6.81
N GLU A 271 -16.79 16.88 -6.13
CA GLU A 271 -15.81 17.81 -6.69
C GLU A 271 -14.40 17.24 -6.60
N VAL A 272 -14.22 15.96 -6.25
CA VAL A 272 -12.90 15.38 -5.97
C VAL A 272 -12.81 13.97 -6.53
N SER A 273 -11.96 13.74 -7.53
CA SER A 273 -11.66 12.40 -8.03
C SER A 273 -10.61 11.72 -7.15
N ILE A 274 -10.96 10.59 -6.55
CA ILE A 274 -10.13 9.86 -5.59
C ILE A 274 -9.45 8.70 -6.31
N ILE A 275 -8.30 8.99 -6.91
CA ILE A 275 -7.50 8.02 -7.64
C ILE A 275 -6.25 7.68 -6.87
N GLY A 276 -5.88 6.40 -6.88
CA GLY A 276 -4.60 5.94 -6.33
C GLY A 276 -4.54 5.81 -4.82
N SER A 277 -5.59 6.20 -4.10
CA SER A 277 -5.71 6.01 -2.64
C SER A 277 -5.99 4.55 -2.28
N SER A 278 -5.69 4.19 -1.05
CA SER A 278 -5.92 2.85 -0.51
C SER A 278 -6.74 2.87 0.78
N LEU A 279 -7.40 1.76 1.08
CA LEU A 279 -7.86 1.41 2.42
C LEU A 279 -6.82 0.51 3.09
N LEU A 280 -6.26 0.97 4.18
CA LEU A 280 -5.33 0.24 5.03
C LEU A 280 -6.10 -0.42 6.17
N PHE A 281 -6.21 -1.74 6.11
CA PHE A 281 -6.75 -2.57 7.16
C PHE A 281 -5.64 -2.95 8.11
N VAL A 282 -5.83 -2.70 9.39
CA VAL A 282 -4.91 -3.15 10.42
C VAL A 282 -5.69 -3.81 11.54
N HIS A 283 -5.28 -5.02 11.91
CA HIS A 283 -5.74 -5.61 13.16
C HIS A 283 -4.59 -6.19 13.95
N ASP A 284 -4.75 -6.26 15.27
CA ASP A 284 -3.76 -6.86 16.15
C ASP A 284 -4.35 -7.98 17.02
N CYS A 285 -3.50 -8.71 17.73
CA CYS A 285 -3.94 -9.82 18.57
C CYS A 285 -4.76 -9.41 19.80
N SER A 286 -4.94 -8.10 20.03
CA SER A 286 -5.76 -7.54 21.11
C SER A 286 -7.18 -7.16 20.64
N SER A 287 -7.61 -7.65 19.46
CA SER A 287 -8.90 -7.37 18.84
C SER A 287 -9.13 -5.89 18.50
N LYS A 288 -8.05 -5.11 18.34
CA LYS A 288 -8.14 -3.78 17.76
C LYS A 288 -8.10 -3.91 16.25
N ALA A 289 -9.21 -3.63 15.59
CA ALA A 289 -9.33 -3.62 14.14
C ALA A 289 -9.73 -2.23 13.66
N ASN A 290 -8.97 -1.68 12.72
CA ASN A 290 -9.17 -0.34 12.20
C ASN A 290 -8.98 -0.31 10.68
N ILE A 291 -9.59 0.68 10.05
CA ILE A 291 -9.47 0.98 8.62
C ILE A 291 -9.12 2.45 8.48
N TRP A 292 -8.14 2.75 7.63
CA TRP A 292 -7.80 4.12 7.27
C TRP A 292 -7.69 4.31 5.76
N MET A 293 -8.18 5.43 5.25
CA MET A 293 -7.89 5.93 3.92
C MET A 293 -6.51 6.57 3.91
N ILE A 294 -5.67 6.17 2.96
CA ILE A 294 -4.30 6.66 2.79
C ILE A 294 -3.99 6.95 1.31
N ASP A 295 -2.86 7.60 1.07
CA ASP A 295 -2.30 7.88 -0.26
C ASP A 295 -3.14 8.80 -1.16
N PHE A 296 -3.33 10.05 -0.73
CA PHE A 296 -4.10 11.06 -1.47
C PHE A 296 -3.31 11.81 -2.55
N GLY A 297 -2.10 11.37 -2.90
CA GLY A 297 -1.20 12.09 -3.82
C GLY A 297 -1.69 12.25 -5.26
N LYS A 298 -2.78 11.56 -5.64
CA LYS A 298 -3.45 11.67 -6.94
C LYS A 298 -4.93 12.04 -6.81
N THR A 299 -5.36 12.43 -5.62
CA THR A 299 -6.72 12.88 -5.34
C THR A 299 -6.83 14.35 -5.74
N ILE A 300 -7.59 14.65 -6.79
CA ILE A 300 -7.62 15.99 -7.39
C ILE A 300 -9.04 16.52 -7.45
N PRO A 301 -9.23 17.84 -7.32
CA PRO A 301 -10.55 18.42 -7.54
C PRO A 301 -11.01 18.21 -8.99
N THR A 302 -12.32 18.14 -9.20
CA THR A 302 -12.96 18.16 -10.51
C THR A 302 -13.29 19.60 -10.93
N PRO A 303 -13.35 19.86 -12.25
CA PRO A 303 -13.90 21.09 -12.78
C PRO A 303 -15.31 21.37 -12.25
N GLU A 304 -15.68 22.65 -12.17
CA GLU A 304 -16.94 23.13 -11.58
C GLU A 304 -18.21 22.53 -12.23
N ASP A 305 -18.11 22.01 -13.46
CA ASP A 305 -19.20 21.43 -14.23
C ASP A 305 -19.35 19.91 -14.06
N VAL A 306 -18.45 19.25 -13.33
CA VAL A 306 -18.43 17.79 -13.17
C VAL A 306 -18.67 17.40 -11.72
N GLN A 307 -19.82 16.74 -11.49
CA GLN A 307 -20.17 16.12 -10.21
C GLN A 307 -20.00 14.60 -10.26
N LEU A 308 -19.07 14.07 -9.47
CA LEU A 308 -18.82 12.64 -9.29
C LEU A 308 -19.74 12.00 -8.27
N ARG A 309 -20.33 10.86 -8.61
CA ARG A 309 -21.16 10.09 -7.68
C ARG A 309 -20.41 8.94 -7.01
N HIS A 310 -19.25 8.53 -7.53
CA HIS A 310 -18.37 7.48 -7.00
C HIS A 310 -18.96 6.06 -7.01
N ASP A 311 -20.26 5.90 -7.27
CA ASP A 311 -20.99 4.64 -7.36
C ASP A 311 -21.33 4.25 -8.83
N VAL A 312 -20.66 4.89 -9.78
CA VAL A 312 -20.95 4.79 -11.22
C VAL A 312 -19.75 4.23 -11.97
N PRO A 313 -19.97 3.39 -12.99
CA PRO A 313 -18.90 2.98 -13.89
C PRO A 313 -18.22 4.20 -14.53
N TRP A 314 -16.89 4.14 -14.59
CA TRP A 314 -16.11 5.12 -15.31
C TRP A 314 -16.29 4.97 -16.82
N VAL A 315 -16.48 6.11 -17.49
CA VAL A 315 -16.33 6.24 -18.93
C VAL A 315 -15.52 7.50 -19.21
N GLU A 316 -14.69 7.49 -20.25
CA GLU A 316 -13.85 8.64 -20.57
C GLU A 316 -14.68 9.93 -20.68
N GLY A 317 -14.33 10.94 -19.87
CA GLY A 317 -14.99 12.23 -19.80
C GLY A 317 -15.93 12.41 -18.60
N ASN A 318 -16.40 11.32 -17.97
CA ASN A 318 -17.23 11.44 -16.76
C ASN A 318 -16.40 11.57 -15.47
N ARG A 319 -15.09 11.29 -15.52
CA ARG A 319 -14.13 11.37 -14.41
C ARG A 319 -14.48 10.55 -13.16
N GLU A 320 -15.46 9.65 -13.24
CA GLU A 320 -15.83 8.76 -12.13
C GLU A 320 -14.64 7.88 -11.73
N ASP A 321 -14.49 7.63 -10.43
CA ASP A 321 -13.44 6.77 -9.89
C ASP A 321 -13.97 5.40 -9.45
N GLY A 322 -15.29 5.26 -9.28
CA GLY A 322 -15.92 4.02 -8.80
C GLY A 322 -15.48 3.63 -7.38
N TYR A 323 -15.10 4.60 -6.54
CA TYR A 323 -14.63 4.31 -5.18
C TYR A 323 -15.68 3.57 -4.34
N LEU A 324 -16.95 3.99 -4.43
CA LEU A 324 -18.06 3.36 -3.68
C LEU A 324 -18.45 1.99 -4.26
N ILE A 325 -18.22 1.76 -5.56
CA ILE A 325 -18.34 0.41 -6.15
C ILE A 325 -17.33 -0.53 -5.48
N GLY A 326 -16.09 -0.05 -5.35
CA GLY A 326 -15.01 -0.73 -4.63
C GLY A 326 -15.37 -1.07 -3.20
N LEU A 327 -15.79 -0.06 -2.44
CA LEU A 327 -16.14 -0.21 -1.03
C LEU A 327 -17.31 -1.18 -0.83
N THR A 328 -18.36 -1.08 -1.65
CA THR A 328 -19.53 -1.98 -1.58
C THR A 328 -19.14 -3.42 -1.84
N SER A 329 -18.32 -3.66 -2.88
CA SER A 329 -17.83 -4.99 -3.21
C SER A 329 -16.97 -5.57 -2.08
N LEU A 330 -16.10 -4.75 -1.49
CA LEU A 330 -15.24 -5.16 -0.38
C LEU A 330 -16.03 -5.52 0.89
N ILE A 331 -17.00 -4.68 1.27
CA ILE A 331 -17.89 -4.94 2.42
C ILE A 331 -18.67 -6.24 2.20
N THR A 332 -19.22 -6.44 1.00
CA THR A 332 -20.00 -7.64 0.67
C THR A 332 -19.16 -8.90 0.79
N LEU A 333 -17.97 -8.91 0.17
CA LEU A 333 -17.07 -10.07 0.19
C LEU A 333 -16.56 -10.38 1.61
N LEU A 334 -16.27 -9.35 2.40
CA LEU A 334 -15.83 -9.55 3.78
C LEU A 334 -16.98 -10.06 4.66
N GLY A 335 -18.20 -9.56 4.47
CA GLY A 335 -19.39 -10.07 5.15
C GLY A 335 -19.66 -11.55 4.83
N GLU A 336 -19.53 -11.94 3.56
CA GLU A 336 -19.64 -13.34 3.13
C GLU A 336 -18.55 -14.23 3.75
N ALA A 337 -17.30 -13.76 3.76
CA ALA A 337 -16.18 -14.51 4.35
C ALA A 337 -16.34 -14.68 5.87
N ILE A 338 -16.80 -13.65 6.59
CA ILE A 338 -17.07 -13.73 8.03
C ILE A 338 -18.18 -14.74 8.31
N LYS A 339 -19.26 -14.70 7.54
CA LYS A 339 -20.38 -15.64 7.69
C LYS A 339 -19.93 -17.10 7.50
N GLN A 340 -19.14 -17.36 6.45
CA GLN A 340 -18.62 -18.71 6.17
C GLN A 340 -17.65 -19.20 7.26
N ALA A 341 -16.78 -18.32 7.78
CA ALA A 341 -15.88 -18.66 8.87
C ALA A 341 -16.64 -18.96 10.18
N GLY A 342 -17.77 -18.29 10.42
CA GLY A 342 -18.66 -18.56 11.56
C GLY A 342 -19.44 -19.87 11.45
N GLU A 343 -19.73 -20.33 10.23
CA GLU A 343 -20.41 -21.62 9.97
C GLU A 343 -19.47 -22.83 10.06
N GLN A 344 -18.15 -22.60 9.99
CA GLN A 344 -17.10 -23.63 10.05
C GLN A 344 -16.43 -23.76 11.44
N SER A 345 -16.81 -22.89 12.39
CA SER A 345 -16.40 -22.95 13.80
C SER A 345 -17.48 -23.59 14.67
#